data_AF-A0A6P3YAF9-F1
#
_entry.id   AF-A0A6P3YAF9-F1
#
_cell.length_a   1.000
_cell.length_b   1.000
_cell.length_c   1.000
_cell.angle_alpha   90.00
_cell.angle_beta   90.00
_cell.angle_gamma   90.00
#
_symmetry.space_group_name_H-M   'P 1'
#
loop_
_entity.id
_entity.type
_entity.pdbx_description
1 polymer ?
#
loop_
_entity_poly.entity_id
_entity_poly.type
_entity_poly.pdbx_seq_one_letter_code
_entity_poly.pdbx_strand_id
1 'polypeptide(L)'
;MRGTDVAQRPVTEENIRLVGSLIESDCRLTVAEIASEVGISFGSAQAIITDDLGFGKVSATWVPRLLTENQKRYRLEVCKRLLTRYQAEGEAFLHRIVTCDETWVHHYTPESKEASMEWRKKSESAFVKAKTQFLAGKVLATVFCLL
;
A
#
# COMPACT_ATOMS: atom_id res chain seq x y z
N MET A 1 -14.61 -33.70 -39.39
CA MET A 1 -13.76 -33.92 -38.20
C MET A 1 -12.87 -32.71 -37.98
N ARG A 2 -13.13 -31.98 -36.88
CA ARG A 2 -12.19 -31.25 -36.02
C ARG A 2 -13.07 -30.51 -35.03
N GLY A 3 -13.50 -31.24 -34.01
CA GLY A 3 -14.07 -30.63 -32.81
C GLY A 3 -12.96 -29.78 -32.19
N THR A 4 -13.22 -28.50 -32.03
CA THR A 4 -12.44 -27.64 -31.16
C THR A 4 -12.67 -28.12 -29.74
N ASP A 5 -11.72 -28.91 -29.24
CA ASP A 5 -11.58 -29.25 -27.85
C ASP A 5 -11.29 -27.95 -27.09
N VAL A 6 -12.35 -27.31 -26.60
CA VAL A 6 -12.23 -26.19 -25.67
C VAL A 6 -11.70 -26.84 -24.41
N ALA A 7 -10.39 -26.69 -24.15
CA ALA A 7 -9.75 -27.20 -22.95
C ALA A 7 -10.58 -26.81 -21.73
N GLN A 8 -11.38 -27.75 -21.23
CA GLN A 8 -12.33 -27.50 -20.17
C GLN A 8 -11.51 -27.33 -18.90
N ARG A 9 -11.40 -26.08 -18.45
CA ARG A 9 -10.71 -25.72 -17.20
C ARG A 9 -11.30 -26.58 -16.07
N PRO A 10 -10.48 -27.35 -15.33
CA PRO A 10 -10.94 -28.04 -14.11
C PRO A 10 -11.01 -27.03 -12.96
N VAL A 11 -11.76 -25.95 -13.14
CA VAL A 11 -12.12 -25.03 -12.06
C VAL A 11 -13.45 -25.54 -11.53
N THR A 12 -13.40 -26.33 -10.46
CA THR A 12 -14.59 -26.76 -9.73
C THR A 12 -15.02 -25.67 -8.76
N GLU A 13 -16.31 -25.58 -8.48
CA GLU A 13 -16.86 -24.72 -7.41
C GLU A 13 -16.12 -24.92 -6.09
N GLU A 14 -15.69 -26.16 -5.83
CA GLU A 14 -14.90 -26.54 -4.66
C GLU A 14 -13.53 -25.83 -4.63
N ASN A 15 -12.82 -25.76 -5.76
CA ASN A 15 -11.54 -25.06 -5.84
C ASN A 15 -11.71 -23.56 -5.60
N ILE A 16 -12.77 -22.95 -6.14
CA ILE A 16 -13.07 -21.53 -5.89
C ILE A 16 -13.30 -21.29 -4.40
N ARG A 17 -14.11 -22.14 -3.75
CA ARG A 17 -14.41 -22.07 -2.32
C ARG A 17 -13.16 -22.24 -1.45
N LEU A 18 -12.32 -23.23 -1.76
CA LEU A 18 -11.07 -23.49 -1.05
C LEU A 18 -10.07 -22.34 -1.19
N VAL A 19 -9.92 -21.78 -2.40
CA VAL A 19 -9.06 -20.60 -2.62
C VAL A 19 -9.60 -19.40 -1.83
N GLY A 20 -10.91 -19.18 -1.85
CA GLY A 20 -11.56 -18.10 -1.09
C GLY A 20 -11.30 -18.21 0.42
N SER A 21 -11.50 -19.40 1.00
CA SER A 21 -11.29 -19.61 2.44
C SER A 21 -9.83 -19.44 2.86
N LEU A 22 -8.88 -19.86 2.02
CA LEU A 22 -7.44 -19.64 2.27
C LEU A 22 -7.11 -18.15 2.31
N ILE A 23 -7.61 -17.35 1.37
CA ILE A 23 -7.35 -15.91 1.32
C ILE A 23 -7.99 -15.16 2.49
N GLU A 24 -9.20 -15.55 2.89
CA GLU A 24 -9.86 -14.98 4.08
C GLU A 24 -9.09 -15.30 5.37
N SER A 25 -8.46 -16.48 5.44
CA SER A 25 -7.64 -16.88 6.58
C SER A 25 -6.28 -16.16 6.63
N ASP A 26 -5.59 -16.06 5.49
CA ASP A 26 -4.34 -15.32 5.34
C ASP A 26 -4.23 -14.70 3.95
N CYS A 27 -4.48 -13.39 3.89
CA CYS A 27 -4.41 -12.62 2.66
C CYS A 27 -2.98 -12.40 2.13
N ARG A 28 -1.94 -12.86 2.85
CA ARG A 28 -0.54 -12.70 2.45
C ARG A 28 -0.04 -13.84 1.58
N LEU A 29 -0.75 -14.98 1.56
CA LEU A 29 -0.39 -16.15 0.77
C LEU A 29 -0.06 -15.77 -0.68
N THR A 30 0.94 -16.45 -1.22
CA THR A 30 1.32 -16.35 -2.62
C THR A 30 0.43 -17.26 -3.47
N VAL A 31 0.30 -16.93 -4.75
CA VAL A 31 -0.44 -17.78 -5.70
C VAL A 31 0.15 -19.20 -5.73
N ALA A 32 1.45 -19.35 -5.53
CA ALA A 32 2.12 -20.66 -5.50
C ALA A 32 1.75 -21.48 -4.25
N GLU A 33 1.68 -20.86 -3.07
CA GLU A 33 1.24 -21.53 -1.83
C GLU A 33 -0.22 -21.97 -1.95
N ILE A 34 -1.09 -21.09 -2.45
CA ILE A 34 -2.51 -21.42 -2.71
C ILE A 34 -2.65 -22.56 -3.71
N ALA A 35 -1.89 -22.52 -4.82
CA ALA A 35 -1.90 -23.58 -5.82
C ALA A 35 -1.45 -24.93 -5.24
N SER A 36 -0.41 -24.92 -4.40
CA SER A 36 0.09 -26.12 -3.72
C SER A 36 -0.91 -26.69 -2.73
N GLU A 37 -1.57 -25.84 -1.93
CA GLU A 37 -2.52 -26.25 -0.90
C GLU A 37 -3.79 -26.86 -1.50
N VAL A 38 -4.29 -26.26 -2.59
CA VAL A 38 -5.50 -26.73 -3.29
C VAL A 38 -5.20 -27.87 -4.28
N GLY A 39 -3.92 -28.08 -4.62
CA GLY A 39 -3.49 -29.11 -5.57
C GLY A 39 -3.82 -28.78 -7.03
N ILE A 40 -3.80 -27.50 -7.40
CA ILE A 40 -4.09 -27.00 -8.74
C ILE A 40 -2.86 -26.34 -9.38
N SER A 41 -2.93 -26.09 -10.69
CA SER A 41 -1.85 -25.37 -11.37
C SER A 41 -1.79 -23.90 -10.92
N PHE A 42 -0.59 -23.30 -10.95
CA PHE A 42 -0.38 -21.88 -10.64
C PHE A 42 -1.31 -20.97 -11.47
N GLY A 43 -1.45 -21.24 -12.78
CA GLY A 43 -2.30 -20.44 -13.66
C GLY A 43 -3.79 -20.58 -13.33
N SER A 44 -4.23 -21.75 -12.87
CA SER A 44 -5.59 -21.97 -12.38
C SER A 44 -5.84 -21.19 -11.09
N ALA A 45 -4.92 -21.26 -10.13
CA ALA A 45 -5.01 -20.47 -8.89
C ALA A 45 -5.03 -18.97 -9.20
N GLN A 46 -4.17 -18.49 -10.09
CA GLN A 46 -4.14 -17.07 -10.48
C GLN A 46 -5.48 -16.63 -11.08
N ALA A 47 -6.03 -17.39 -12.03
CA ALA A 47 -7.32 -17.07 -12.66
C ALA A 47 -8.47 -17.09 -11.65
N ILE A 48 -8.51 -18.05 -10.73
CA ILE A 48 -9.52 -18.09 -9.67
C ILE A 48 -9.43 -16.84 -8.78
N ILE A 49 -8.22 -16.45 -8.39
CA ILE A 49 -8.00 -15.29 -7.53
C ILE A 49 -8.45 -14.00 -8.23
N THR A 50 -8.05 -13.78 -9.49
CA THR A 50 -8.29 -12.50 -10.18
C THR A 50 -9.63 -12.45 -10.88
N ASP A 51 -10.04 -13.50 -11.57
CA ASP A 51 -11.17 -13.49 -12.49
C ASP A 51 -12.46 -13.95 -11.80
N ASP A 52 -12.39 -15.04 -11.01
CA ASP A 52 -13.57 -15.62 -10.35
C ASP A 52 -13.88 -14.93 -9.00
N LEU A 53 -12.85 -14.66 -8.19
CA LEU A 53 -13.00 -14.03 -6.87
C LEU A 53 -12.77 -12.52 -6.86
N GLY A 54 -12.16 -11.96 -7.90
CA GLY A 54 -11.94 -10.51 -8.02
C GLY A 54 -10.89 -9.92 -7.06
N PHE A 55 -10.00 -10.73 -6.49
CA PHE A 55 -8.94 -10.24 -5.60
C PHE A 55 -7.77 -9.64 -6.38
N GLY A 56 -7.29 -8.49 -5.90
CA GLY A 56 -6.04 -7.88 -6.33
C GLY A 56 -5.03 -7.83 -5.18
N LYS A 57 -3.76 -8.19 -5.45
CA LYS A 57 -2.70 -8.08 -4.44
C LYS A 57 -2.18 -6.65 -4.40
N VAL A 58 -2.38 -5.98 -3.27
CA VAL A 58 -1.88 -4.62 -3.01
C VAL A 58 -0.78 -4.64 -1.97
N SER A 59 0.12 -3.66 -2.00
CA SER A 59 1.11 -3.47 -0.94
C SER A 59 0.47 -2.82 0.28
N ALA A 60 0.93 -3.21 1.48
CA ALA A 60 0.51 -2.54 2.71
C ALA A 60 1.05 -1.11 2.74
N THR A 61 0.22 -0.16 3.18
CA THR A 61 0.61 1.23 3.39
C THR A 61 1.39 1.37 4.69
N TRP A 62 2.51 2.10 4.65
CA TRP A 62 3.23 2.50 5.86
C TRP A 62 2.41 3.49 6.67
N VAL A 63 2.11 3.15 7.92
CA VAL A 63 1.49 4.06 8.88
C VAL A 63 2.54 4.49 9.92
N PRO A 64 2.60 5.78 10.32
CA PRO A 64 3.61 6.26 11.26
C PRO A 64 3.60 5.52 12.61
N ARG A 65 2.41 5.10 13.07
CA ARG A 65 2.25 4.37 14.32
C ARG A 65 0.93 3.60 14.33
N LEU A 66 0.95 2.41 14.95
CA LEU A 66 -0.26 1.70 15.33
C LEU A 66 -0.87 2.36 16.58
N LEU A 67 -2.08 2.90 16.42
CA LEU A 67 -2.80 3.56 17.50
C LEU A 67 -3.55 2.55 18.37
N THR A 68 -3.53 2.75 19.68
CA THR A 68 -4.37 2.00 20.62
C THR A 68 -5.83 2.44 20.51
N GLU A 69 -6.78 1.61 20.96
CA GLU A 69 -8.20 1.95 20.96
C GLU A 69 -8.51 3.25 21.73
N ASN A 70 -7.82 3.47 22.85
CA ASN A 70 -7.97 4.71 23.61
C ASN A 70 -7.45 5.93 22.84
N GLN A 71 -6.34 5.81 22.10
CA GLN A 71 -5.83 6.89 21.25
C GLN A 71 -6.80 7.20 20.10
N LYS A 72 -7.39 6.17 19.47
CA LYS A 72 -8.41 6.35 18.43
C LYS A 72 -9.64 7.08 18.97
N ARG A 73 -10.16 6.66 20.12
CA ARG A 73 -11.31 7.30 20.78
C ARG A 73 -11.02 8.76 21.11
N TYR A 74 -9.87 9.04 21.72
CA TYR A 74 -9.48 10.39 22.05
C TYR A 74 -9.39 11.29 20.81
N ARG A 75 -8.76 10.81 19.73
CA ARG A 75 -8.69 11.55 18.46
C ARG A 75 -10.07 11.84 17.88
N LEU A 76 -10.98 10.85 17.90
CA LEU A 76 -12.35 11.01 17.42
C LEU A 76 -13.09 12.11 18.20
N GLU A 77 -13.00 12.11 19.52
CA GLU A 77 -13.65 13.12 20.37
C GLU A 77 -13.10 14.53 20.11
N VAL A 78 -11.79 14.66 19.94
CA VAL A 78 -11.17 15.94 19.56
C VAL A 78 -11.67 16.39 18.17
N CYS A 79 -11.67 15.50 17.18
CA CYS A 79 -12.15 15.80 15.83
C CYS A 79 -13.63 16.24 15.82
N LYS A 80 -14.50 15.57 16.56
CA LYS A 80 -15.92 15.97 16.70
C LYS A 80 -16.04 17.37 17.26
N ARG A 81 -15.32 17.69 18.34
CA ARG A 81 -15.34 19.01 18.98
C ARG A 81 -14.85 20.11 18.02
N LEU A 82 -13.77 19.85 17.29
CA LEU A 82 -13.25 20.80 16.29
C LEU A 82 -14.24 20.98 15.13
N LEU A 83 -14.89 19.90 14.68
CA LEU A 83 -15.90 19.96 13.62
C LEU A 83 -17.13 20.77 14.05
N THR A 84 -17.67 20.54 15.24
CA THR A 84 -18.79 21.32 15.78
C THR A 84 -18.44 22.81 15.85
N ARG A 85 -17.21 23.13 16.26
CA ARG A 85 -16.72 24.51 16.30
C ARG A 85 -16.64 25.13 14.91
N TYR A 86 -16.08 24.39 13.94
CA TYR A 86 -16.04 24.84 12.55
C TYR A 86 -17.45 25.03 11.97
N GLN A 87 -18.42 24.16 12.29
CA GLN A 87 -19.81 24.33 11.85
C GLN A 87 -20.47 25.60 12.42
N ALA A 88 -20.09 26.02 13.62
CA ALA A 88 -20.62 27.23 14.24
C ALA A 88 -19.94 28.52 13.75
N GLU A 89 -18.64 28.48 13.51
CA GLU A 89 -17.81 29.67 13.26
C GLU A 89 -17.32 29.80 11.80
N GLY A 90 -17.43 28.75 10.99
CA GLY A 90 -16.98 28.69 9.59
C GLY A 90 -15.48 28.96 9.43
N GLU A 91 -15.13 29.58 8.29
CA GLU A 91 -13.75 29.95 7.94
C GLU A 91 -13.08 30.89 8.96
N ALA A 92 -13.87 31.71 9.67
CA ALA A 92 -13.33 32.59 10.69
C ALA A 92 -12.64 31.80 11.82
N PHE A 93 -13.03 30.55 12.08
CA PHE A 93 -12.30 29.66 12.99
C PHE A 93 -10.93 29.26 12.44
N LEU A 94 -10.84 28.91 11.17
CA LEU A 94 -9.59 28.47 10.55
C LEU A 94 -8.55 29.61 10.50
N HIS A 95 -8.98 30.82 10.12
CA HIS A 95 -8.11 32.00 10.04
C HIS A 95 -7.47 32.44 11.38
N ARG A 96 -7.95 31.91 12.51
CA ARG A 96 -7.36 32.16 13.84
C ARG A 96 -6.35 31.09 14.25
N ILE A 97 -6.21 30.02 13.47
CA ILE A 97 -5.30 28.92 13.78
C ILE A 97 -3.95 29.20 13.14
N VAL A 98 -2.94 29.34 14.00
CA VAL A 98 -1.53 29.22 13.62
C VAL A 98 -1.12 27.78 13.91
N THR A 99 -0.67 27.06 12.89
CA THR A 99 -0.04 25.73 13.06
C THR A 99 1.47 25.88 13.05
N CYS A 100 2.16 24.97 13.73
CA CYS A 100 3.61 24.89 13.78
C CYS A 100 4.02 23.44 13.68
N ASP A 101 5.05 23.14 12.88
CA ASP A 101 5.69 21.83 12.83
C ASP A 101 7.19 21.97 12.58
N GLU A 102 7.93 20.91 12.92
CA GLU A 102 9.37 20.83 12.73
C GLU A 102 9.71 19.68 11.78
N THR A 103 10.54 19.97 10.78
CA THR A 103 10.97 18.96 9.81
C THR A 103 12.48 18.98 9.61
N TRP A 104 13.07 17.81 9.39
CA TRP A 104 14.48 17.71 9.03
C TRP A 104 14.67 17.95 7.54
N VAL A 105 15.44 18.98 7.18
CA VAL A 105 15.83 19.26 5.80
C VAL A 105 17.25 18.73 5.60
N HIS A 106 17.39 17.75 4.71
CA HIS A 106 18.67 17.14 4.37
C HIS A 106 19.34 17.93 3.24
N HIS A 107 20.66 18.12 3.30
CA HIS A 107 21.40 18.81 2.23
C HIS A 107 21.42 18.00 0.93
N TYR A 108 21.31 16.68 1.03
CA TYR A 108 21.26 15.77 -0.10
C TYR A 108 20.15 14.75 0.10
N THR A 109 19.21 14.71 -0.86
CA THR A 109 18.18 13.68 -0.94
C THR A 109 18.57 12.71 -2.06
N PRO A 110 18.93 11.45 -1.75
CA PRO A 110 19.22 10.48 -2.80
C PRO A 110 17.95 10.23 -3.62
N GLU A 111 18.08 10.11 -4.94
CA GLU A 111 16.92 9.73 -5.77
C GLU A 111 16.36 8.38 -5.32
N SER A 112 15.04 8.25 -5.33
CA SER A 112 14.38 6.98 -5.05
C SER A 112 14.74 5.90 -6.08
N LYS A 113 14.38 4.66 -5.78
CA LYS A 113 14.61 3.53 -6.70
C LYS A 113 13.89 3.75 -8.03
N GLU A 114 12.67 4.26 -7.97
CA GLU A 114 11.81 4.55 -9.13
C GLU A 114 12.39 5.70 -9.95
N ALA A 115 12.84 6.77 -9.29
CA ALA A 115 13.49 7.89 -9.95
C ALA A 115 14.82 7.51 -10.62
N SER A 116 15.51 6.49 -10.09
CA SER A 116 16.74 5.96 -10.69
C SER A 116 16.51 4.95 -11.83
N MET A 117 15.27 4.68 -12.23
CA MET A 117 14.99 3.77 -13.35
C MET A 117 15.46 4.38 -14.67
N GLU A 118 16.16 3.58 -15.46
CA GLU A 118 16.68 3.96 -16.76
C GLU A 118 16.48 2.85 -17.78
N TRP A 119 16.36 3.23 -19.05
CA TRP A 119 16.24 2.28 -20.16
C TRP A 119 17.63 1.73 -20.53
N ARG A 120 17.79 0.41 -20.57
CA ARG A 120 19.03 -0.28 -20.97
C ARG A 120 18.78 -1.35 -22.03
N LYS A 121 19.84 -1.72 -22.77
CA LYS A 121 19.78 -2.86 -23.71
C LYS A 121 19.83 -4.19 -22.94
N LYS A 122 19.23 -5.25 -23.50
CA LYS A 122 19.13 -6.58 -22.86
C LYS A 122 20.47 -7.22 -22.44
N SER A 123 21.59 -6.84 -23.07
CA SER A 123 22.93 -7.39 -22.80
C SER A 123 23.75 -6.55 -21.82
N GLU A 124 23.25 -5.38 -21.41
CA GLU A 124 23.95 -4.49 -20.49
C GLU A 124 23.61 -4.85 -19.04
N SER A 125 24.61 -4.86 -18.17
CA SER A 125 24.39 -5.06 -16.72
C SER A 125 23.57 -3.91 -16.15
N ALA A 126 22.87 -4.12 -15.02
CA ALA A 126 22.19 -3.03 -14.32
C ALA A 126 23.20 -2.02 -13.75
N PHE A 127 22.76 -0.77 -13.56
CA PHE A 127 23.55 0.22 -12.84
C PHE A 127 23.69 -0.17 -11.38
N VAL A 128 24.90 -0.02 -10.85
CA VAL A 128 25.16 -0.18 -9.43
C VAL A 128 25.18 1.20 -8.79
N LYS A 129 24.11 1.55 -8.07
CA LYS A 129 24.07 2.75 -7.25
C LYS A 129 24.62 2.44 -5.86
N ALA A 130 25.69 3.12 -5.46
CA ALA A 130 26.18 3.03 -4.09
C ALA A 130 25.12 3.55 -3.12
N LYS A 131 24.91 2.85 -2.00
CA LYS A 131 24.04 3.35 -0.93
C LYS A 131 24.71 4.54 -0.25
N THR A 132 24.25 5.74 -0.56
CA THR A 132 24.65 6.95 0.16
C THR A 132 23.93 6.97 1.52
N GLN A 133 24.68 6.97 2.62
CA GLN A 133 24.11 7.18 3.95
C GLN A 133 23.74 8.68 4.10
N PHE A 134 22.68 9.00 4.84
CA PHE A 134 22.20 10.37 5.10
C PHE A 134 23.16 11.25 5.95
N LEU A 135 24.46 10.94 5.96
CA LEU A 135 25.43 11.47 6.92
C LEU A 135 25.99 12.86 6.56
N ALA A 136 25.68 13.44 5.41
CA ALA A 136 26.20 14.75 5.03
C ALA A 136 25.16 15.86 5.22
N GLY A 137 25.06 16.37 6.46
CA GLY A 137 24.38 17.62 6.80
C GLY A 137 22.84 17.57 6.78
N LYS A 138 22.24 17.93 7.91
CA LYS A 138 20.80 18.22 8.01
C LYS A 138 20.58 19.43 8.91
N VAL A 139 19.55 20.20 8.60
CA VAL A 139 19.08 21.32 9.43
C VAL A 139 17.67 21.01 9.91
N LEU A 140 17.35 21.43 11.13
CA LEU A 140 15.98 21.40 11.63
C LEU A 140 15.30 22.70 11.17
N ALA A 141 14.21 22.57 10.43
CA ALA A 141 13.39 23.70 10.02
C ALA A 141 12.12 23.72 10.85
N THR A 142 11.80 24.87 11.46
CA THR A 142 10.52 25.12 12.13
C THR A 142 9.66 25.97 11.20
N VAL A 143 8.45 25.51 10.89
CA VAL A 143 7.54 26.17 9.95
C VAL A 143 6.25 26.54 10.66
N PHE A 144 5.81 27.78 10.48
CA PHE A 144 4.51 28.26 10.95
C PHE A 144 3.60 28.54 9.75
N CYS A 145 2.36 28.06 9.80
CA CYS A 145 1.35 28.26 8.75
C CYS A 145 0.04 28.79 9.35
N LEU A 146 -0.58 29.75 8.67
CA LEU A 146 -1.95 30.16 8.92
C LEU A 146 -2.89 29.26 8.12
N LEU A 147 -4.01 28.85 8.72
CA LEU A 147 -5.07 28.10 8.04
C LEU A 147 -6.10 29.00 7.36
#